data_AF-A0A9Q1CFP9-F1
#
_entry.id   AF-A0A9Q1CFP9-F1
#
_cell.length_a   1.000
_cell.length_b   1.000
_cell.length_c   1.000
_cell.angle_alpha   90.00
_cell.angle_beta   90.00
_cell.angle_gamma   90.00
#
_symmetry.space_group_name_H-M   'P 1'
#
loop_
_entity.id
_entity.type
_entity.pdbx_description
1 polymer ?
#
loop_
_entity_poly.entity_id
_entity_poly.type
_entity_poly.pdbx_seq_one_letter_code
_entity_poly.pdbx_strand_id
1 'polypeptide(L)'
;MSFADMAVMETFRLLDKVRSEGPKERAERPNPQPPQRYKPVHKPRPPKQPQIKTDPLSILDPGRKKLTTVESQRVLAVLDESIKKIEVVSLLQYAVQNIDKYRNVMGDEMLTALQEHGNLQNNLRDTFLKLKEYREAKQKAAEEEARRREEEEENTGSEEGSPRESIKSQEGEDEPDEKEEYLVKTIKVQEYQVTFSCKNILRMLALTPSLVNSLRSEVKERDENASQMISHLKDLRGFILERLLTTPLEEKDKTEYLLEINVREKKNSEVIKKLSSELEAEIAEKDAEISKRNDEIRRLKGDRHQLEKFSEEHIRRTRLEADKSQQADLKNSEGKQATLQAEVQKLRNKLATMTAEHRDSELTLRKRKYKIETEVENWIQKYDQDMGERQEEYEDLDTIYTEEKAQLNELEERFKTLEAEYTTIVEERRIAQEKREQEQRELAAMIKAATIVQAFWRSYKCRKMLKAKNKKKGKKGKKGKKK
;
A
#
# COMPACT_ATOMS: atom_id res chain seq x y z
N MET A 1 31.17 16.36 -20.99
CA MET A 1 30.06 15.62 -20.36
C MET A 1 28.76 16.17 -20.91
N SER A 2 27.91 15.31 -21.44
CA SER A 2 26.58 15.72 -21.92
C SER A 2 25.71 16.19 -20.75
N PHE A 3 24.73 17.05 -20.99
CA PHE A 3 23.74 17.43 -19.97
C PHE A 3 23.00 16.20 -19.41
N ALA A 4 22.85 15.16 -20.25
CA ALA A 4 22.33 13.86 -19.85
C ALA A 4 23.25 13.14 -18.83
N ASP A 5 24.58 13.22 -18.98
CA ASP A 5 25.52 12.60 -18.04
C ASP A 5 25.50 13.30 -16.68
N MET A 6 25.38 14.64 -16.67
CA MET A 6 25.24 15.40 -15.43
C MET A 6 23.92 15.09 -14.74
N ALA A 7 22.80 15.02 -15.48
CA ALA A 7 21.51 14.66 -14.92
C ALA A 7 21.53 13.26 -14.29
N VAL A 8 22.13 12.27 -14.96
CA VAL A 8 22.26 10.91 -14.43
C VAL A 8 23.11 10.90 -13.16
N MET A 9 24.25 11.60 -13.13
CA MET A 9 25.09 11.72 -11.94
C MET A 9 24.37 12.41 -10.78
N GLU A 10 23.60 13.47 -11.06
CA GLU A 10 22.76 14.17 -10.07
C GLU A 10 21.68 13.23 -9.52
N THR A 11 21.04 12.41 -10.37
CA THR A 11 20.05 11.42 -9.92
C THR A 11 20.66 10.34 -9.06
N PHE A 12 21.87 9.83 -9.39
CA PHE A 12 22.57 8.86 -8.55
C PHE A 12 22.97 9.47 -7.21
N ARG A 13 23.42 10.73 -7.21
CA ARG A 13 23.79 11.46 -5.99
C ARG A 13 22.58 11.74 -5.10
N LEU A 14 21.43 12.08 -5.68
CA LEU A 14 20.16 12.24 -4.98
C LEU A 14 19.62 10.89 -4.47
N LEU A 15 19.79 9.80 -5.23
CA LEU A 15 19.44 8.45 -4.77
C LEU A 15 20.27 8.03 -3.56
N ASP A 16 21.58 8.27 -3.59
CA ASP A 16 22.49 7.96 -2.48
C ASP A 16 22.22 8.85 -1.26
N LYS A 17 21.83 10.11 -1.50
CA LYS A 17 21.37 11.01 -0.45
C LYS A 17 20.05 10.53 0.17
N VAL A 18 19.07 10.10 -0.62
CA VAL A 18 17.82 9.50 -0.12
C VAL A 18 18.07 8.13 0.55
N ARG A 19 19.11 7.39 0.15
CA ARG A 19 19.48 6.10 0.76
C ARG A 19 20.24 6.27 2.09
N SER A 20 20.97 7.37 2.25
CA SER A 20 21.71 7.72 3.47
C SER A 20 20.92 8.61 4.45
N GLU A 21 20.00 9.43 3.93
CA GLU A 21 19.11 10.32 4.68
C GLU A 21 17.65 9.82 4.72
N GLY A 22 17.36 8.63 4.17
CA GLY A 22 16.06 7.97 4.28
C GLY A 22 15.55 7.99 5.73
N PRO A 23 14.23 8.07 5.94
CA PRO A 23 13.63 8.58 7.17
C PRO A 23 14.26 7.94 8.40
N LYS A 24 15.10 8.71 9.10
CA LYS A 24 15.77 8.30 10.35
C LYS A 24 14.78 8.16 11.50
N GLU A 25 13.54 8.61 11.31
CA GLU A 25 12.40 8.13 12.09
C GLU A 25 11.97 6.78 11.54
N ARG A 26 12.72 5.74 11.94
CA ARG A 26 12.07 4.49 12.26
C ARG A 26 10.99 4.89 13.27
N ALA A 27 9.72 4.94 12.84
CA ALA A 27 8.61 4.97 13.78
C ALA A 27 8.99 3.93 14.82
N GLU A 28 9.22 4.35 16.07
CA GLU A 28 9.34 3.42 17.17
C GLU A 28 8.06 2.61 17.06
N ARG A 29 8.17 1.40 16.51
CA ARG A 29 7.13 0.40 16.67
C ARG A 29 6.93 0.45 18.17
N PRO A 30 5.73 0.79 18.68
CA PRO A 30 5.48 0.65 20.10
C PRO A 30 5.97 -0.74 20.38
N ASN A 31 7.04 -0.86 21.17
CA ASN A 31 7.54 -2.15 21.60
C ASN A 31 6.27 -2.86 22.05
N PRO A 32 5.83 -3.95 21.39
CA PRO A 32 4.68 -4.67 21.91
C PRO A 32 5.22 -5.22 23.21
N GLN A 33 5.07 -4.44 24.28
CA GLN A 33 5.32 -4.90 25.62
C GLN A 33 4.49 -6.18 25.64
N PRO A 34 5.13 -7.36 25.74
CA PRO A 34 4.37 -8.59 25.86
C PRO A 34 3.36 -8.31 26.97
N PRO A 35 2.05 -8.56 26.72
CA PRO A 35 0.95 -8.02 27.50
C PRO A 35 1.40 -8.07 28.93
N GLN A 36 1.63 -6.88 29.55
CA GLN A 36 2.35 -6.77 30.82
C GLN A 36 1.81 -7.89 31.66
N ARG A 37 2.62 -8.96 31.78
CA ARG A 37 2.18 -10.15 32.48
C ARG A 37 2.03 -9.57 33.85
N TYR A 38 0.79 -9.34 34.28
CA TYR A 38 0.49 -8.75 35.57
C TYR A 38 1.36 -9.56 36.50
N LYS A 39 2.48 -8.98 36.93
CA LYS A 39 3.31 -9.63 37.93
C LYS A 39 2.32 -9.73 39.05
N PRO A 40 1.97 -10.94 39.52
CA PRO A 40 1.07 -11.04 40.64
C PRO A 40 1.71 -10.15 41.68
N VAL A 41 1.04 -9.03 42.02
CA VAL A 41 1.48 -8.16 43.11
C VAL A 41 1.77 -9.15 44.21
N HIS A 42 3.03 -9.18 44.62
CA HIS A 42 3.57 -10.19 45.52
C HIS A 42 2.58 -10.29 46.66
N LYS A 43 1.70 -11.30 46.65
CA LYS A 43 0.71 -11.45 47.72
C LYS A 43 1.59 -11.51 48.97
N PRO A 44 1.50 -10.53 49.88
CA PRO A 44 2.29 -10.62 51.10
C PRO A 44 1.91 -11.98 51.67
N ARG A 45 2.91 -12.87 51.78
CA ARG A 45 2.68 -14.19 52.36
C ARG A 45 2.05 -13.90 53.71
N PRO A 46 0.81 -14.35 53.98
CA PRO A 46 0.19 -14.06 55.24
C PRO A 46 1.17 -14.52 56.33
N PRO A 47 1.39 -13.71 57.38
CA PRO A 47 2.25 -14.12 58.47
C PRO A 47 1.80 -15.53 58.88
N LYS A 48 2.74 -16.47 58.95
CA LYS A 48 2.46 -17.84 59.38
C LYS A 48 1.86 -17.73 60.79
N GLN A 49 0.54 -17.66 60.87
CA GLN A 49 -0.16 -17.87 62.11
C GLN A 49 0.23 -19.28 62.58
N PRO A 50 0.55 -19.45 63.87
CA PRO A 50 0.82 -20.78 64.40
C PRO A 50 -0.34 -21.67 63.97
N GLN A 51 -0.04 -22.76 63.28
CA GLN A 51 -1.03 -23.77 62.93
C GLN A 51 -1.55 -24.31 64.25
N ILE A 52 -2.70 -23.78 64.68
CA ILE A 52 -3.51 -24.39 65.73
C ILE A 52 -3.93 -25.72 65.10
N LYS A 53 -3.22 -26.79 65.47
CA LYS A 53 -3.47 -28.17 65.02
C LYS A 53 -4.75 -28.75 65.61
N THR A 54 -5.50 -27.98 66.38
CA THR A 54 -6.82 -28.33 66.88
C THR A 54 -7.86 -27.71 65.95
N ASP A 55 -8.86 -28.50 65.59
CA ASP A 55 -10.03 -28.03 64.83
C ASP A 55 -10.56 -26.73 65.47
N PRO A 56 -10.73 -25.62 64.74
CA PRO A 56 -11.28 -24.39 65.29
C PRO A 56 -12.66 -24.59 65.93
N LEU A 57 -13.38 -25.65 65.56
CA LEU A 57 -14.66 -26.02 66.17
C LEU A 57 -14.49 -26.83 67.46
N SER A 58 -13.29 -27.32 67.80
CA SER A 58 -13.07 -28.12 69.02
C SER A 58 -13.31 -27.33 70.31
N ILE A 59 -13.32 -26.01 70.24
CA ILE A 59 -13.69 -25.13 71.37
C ILE A 59 -15.20 -25.19 71.67
N LEU A 60 -16.00 -25.66 70.72
CA LEU A 60 -17.45 -25.85 70.86
C LEU A 60 -17.80 -27.21 71.46
N ASP A 61 -16.86 -28.16 71.49
CA ASP A 61 -17.09 -29.46 72.13
C ASP A 61 -16.91 -29.35 73.65
N PRO A 62 -17.73 -30.05 74.47
CA PRO A 62 -17.48 -30.14 75.91
C PRO A 62 -16.11 -30.77 76.19
N GLY A 63 -15.31 -30.16 77.07
CA GLY A 63 -13.99 -30.69 77.44
C GLY A 63 -14.08 -32.01 78.21
N ARG A 64 -15.22 -32.26 78.87
CA ARG A 64 -15.50 -33.50 79.62
C ARG A 64 -16.25 -34.50 78.75
N LYS A 65 -15.85 -35.77 78.83
CA LYS A 65 -16.52 -36.89 78.13
C LYS A 65 -17.41 -37.74 79.03
N LYS A 66 -17.40 -37.52 80.35
CA LYS A 66 -18.14 -38.31 81.35
C LYS A 66 -18.74 -37.42 82.42
N LEU A 67 -19.94 -37.78 82.89
CA LEU A 67 -20.62 -37.12 84.00
C LEU A 67 -20.05 -37.59 85.33
N THR A 68 -19.57 -36.65 86.14
CA THR A 68 -18.95 -36.93 87.45
C THR A 68 -19.92 -36.80 88.62
N THR A 69 -21.06 -36.13 88.43
CA THR A 69 -22.05 -35.85 89.47
C THR A 69 -23.20 -36.86 89.43
N VAL A 70 -23.63 -37.32 90.62
CA VAL A 70 -24.73 -38.27 90.77
C VAL A 70 -26.05 -37.67 90.26
N GLU A 71 -26.31 -36.38 90.50
CA GLU A 71 -27.52 -35.72 90.03
C GLU A 71 -27.59 -35.63 88.49
N SER A 72 -26.48 -35.33 87.80
CA SER A 72 -26.46 -35.30 86.33
C SER A 72 -26.64 -36.70 85.73
N GLN A 73 -26.08 -37.73 86.38
CA GLN A 73 -26.32 -39.12 85.99
C GLN A 73 -27.79 -39.52 86.20
N ARG A 74 -28.44 -39.08 87.28
CA ARG A 74 -29.87 -39.31 87.53
C ARG A 74 -30.75 -38.65 86.48
N VAL A 75 -30.47 -37.41 86.09
CA VAL A 75 -31.23 -36.70 85.05
C VAL A 75 -31.22 -37.48 83.74
N LEU A 76 -30.06 -37.97 83.30
CA LEU A 76 -29.99 -38.82 82.10
C LEU A 76 -30.65 -40.18 82.30
N ALA A 77 -30.50 -40.81 83.47
CA ALA A 77 -31.14 -42.09 83.76
C ALA A 77 -32.68 -42.01 83.69
N VAL A 78 -33.27 -40.92 84.18
CA VAL A 78 -34.73 -40.67 84.06
C VAL A 78 -35.13 -40.55 82.59
N LEU A 79 -34.35 -39.85 81.78
CA LEU A 79 -34.62 -39.69 80.36
C LEU A 79 -34.44 -41.01 79.58
N ASP A 80 -33.39 -41.77 79.88
CA ASP A 80 -33.13 -43.10 79.30
C ASP A 80 -34.26 -44.08 79.62
N GLU A 81 -34.72 -44.09 80.87
CA GLU A 81 -35.85 -44.92 81.29
C GLU A 81 -37.18 -44.45 80.67
N SER A 82 -37.35 -43.14 80.47
CA SER A 82 -38.53 -42.58 79.81
C SER A 82 -38.57 -42.94 78.32
N ILE A 83 -37.44 -42.82 77.61
CA ILE A 83 -37.30 -43.25 76.21
C ILE A 83 -37.60 -44.73 76.09
N LYS A 84 -37.03 -45.57 76.98
CA LYS A 84 -37.28 -47.01 77.00
C LYS A 84 -38.77 -47.34 77.21
N LYS A 85 -39.46 -46.64 78.11
CA LYS A 85 -40.90 -46.83 78.34
C LYS A 85 -41.72 -46.43 77.12
N ILE A 86 -41.40 -45.31 76.47
CA ILE A 86 -42.11 -44.85 75.26
C ILE A 86 -41.85 -45.79 74.08
N GLU A 87 -40.63 -46.31 73.93
CA GLU A 87 -40.28 -47.34 72.94
C GLU A 87 -41.11 -48.61 73.10
N VAL A 88 -41.47 -48.97 74.34
CA VAL A 88 -42.32 -50.13 74.66
C VAL A 88 -43.80 -49.80 74.45
N VAL A 89 -44.30 -48.67 74.96
CA VAL A 89 -45.71 -48.26 74.84
C VAL A 89 -46.13 -48.13 73.38
N SER A 90 -45.27 -47.55 72.56
CA SER A 90 -45.49 -47.39 71.11
C SER A 90 -45.62 -48.71 70.34
N LEU A 91 -45.19 -49.83 70.93
CA LEU A 91 -45.27 -51.17 70.33
C LEU A 91 -46.33 -52.06 71.01
N LEU A 92 -47.09 -51.52 71.98
CA LEU A 92 -48.13 -52.30 72.68
C LEU A 92 -49.25 -52.72 71.74
N GLN A 93 -49.67 -51.86 70.81
CA GLN A 93 -50.70 -52.22 69.81
C GLN A 93 -50.26 -53.42 68.95
N TYR A 94 -48.99 -53.44 68.53
CA TYR A 94 -48.41 -54.57 67.80
C TYR A 94 -48.33 -55.82 68.68
N ALA A 95 -47.95 -55.68 69.96
CA ALA A 95 -47.93 -56.79 70.90
C ALA A 95 -49.32 -57.40 71.14
N VAL A 96 -50.38 -56.57 71.18
CA VAL A 96 -51.78 -56.99 71.29
C VAL A 96 -52.28 -57.71 70.03
N GLN A 97 -51.81 -57.31 68.85
CA GLN A 97 -52.17 -57.96 67.59
C GLN A 97 -51.41 -59.28 67.36
N ASN A 98 -50.24 -59.45 67.98
CA ASN A 98 -49.35 -60.60 67.79
C ASN A 98 -49.08 -61.36 69.10
N ILE A 99 -50.12 -61.54 69.92
CA ILE A 99 -50.02 -62.17 71.25
C ILE A 99 -49.44 -63.59 71.15
N ASP A 100 -49.80 -64.34 70.11
CA ASP A 100 -49.32 -65.72 69.90
C ASP A 100 -47.80 -65.82 69.73
N LYS A 101 -47.16 -64.79 69.16
CA LYS A 101 -45.70 -64.72 68.99
C LYS A 101 -44.96 -64.67 70.33
N TYR A 102 -45.60 -64.10 71.35
CA TYR A 102 -45.02 -63.90 72.67
C TYR A 102 -45.60 -64.83 73.74
N ARG A 103 -46.56 -65.69 73.38
CA ARG A 103 -47.29 -66.59 74.28
C ARG A 103 -46.41 -67.52 75.12
N ASN A 104 -45.29 -67.98 74.57
CA ASN A 104 -44.35 -68.86 75.28
C ASN A 104 -43.45 -68.12 76.29
N VAL A 105 -43.35 -66.80 76.16
CA VAL A 105 -42.50 -65.93 76.99
C VAL A 105 -43.34 -65.12 77.99
N MET A 106 -44.59 -64.84 77.65
CA MET A 106 -45.56 -64.18 78.51
C MET A 106 -46.24 -65.23 79.41
N GLY A 107 -46.26 -65.00 80.72
CA GLY A 107 -47.10 -65.79 81.63
C GLY A 107 -48.59 -65.50 81.40
N ASP A 108 -49.47 -66.42 81.80
CA ASP A 108 -50.93 -66.36 81.56
C ASP A 108 -51.57 -65.04 82.05
N GLU A 109 -51.06 -64.50 83.15
CA GLU A 109 -51.46 -63.20 83.72
C GLU A 109 -51.13 -62.02 82.79
N MET A 110 -49.98 -62.04 82.12
CA MET A 110 -49.55 -61.00 81.19
C MET A 110 -50.32 -61.08 79.86
N LEU A 111 -50.61 -62.30 79.39
CA LEU A 111 -51.47 -62.52 78.22
C LEU A 111 -52.87 -61.97 78.48
N THR A 112 -53.46 -62.28 79.63
CA THR A 112 -54.77 -61.79 80.03
C THR A 112 -54.78 -60.26 80.10
N ALA A 113 -53.77 -59.65 80.73
CA ALA A 113 -53.66 -58.20 80.83
C ALA A 113 -53.50 -57.50 79.46
N LEU A 114 -52.79 -58.10 78.49
CA LEU A 114 -52.68 -57.58 77.13
C LEU A 114 -53.99 -57.70 76.35
N GLN A 115 -54.72 -58.81 76.51
CA GLN A 115 -56.04 -58.98 75.89
C GLN A 115 -57.05 -57.97 76.44
N GLU A 116 -57.09 -57.80 77.77
CA GLU A 116 -57.90 -56.78 78.42
C GLU A 116 -57.52 -55.37 77.94
N HIS A 117 -56.23 -55.09 77.78
CA HIS A 117 -55.75 -53.82 77.23
C HIS A 117 -56.26 -53.58 75.81
N GLY A 118 -56.18 -54.59 74.95
CA GLY A 118 -56.71 -54.53 73.59
C GLY A 118 -58.22 -54.26 73.56
N ASN A 119 -58.98 -54.92 74.44
CA ASN A 119 -60.42 -54.69 74.58
C ASN A 119 -60.73 -53.26 75.03
N LEU A 120 -59.99 -52.74 76.01
CA LEU A 120 -60.13 -51.36 76.47
C LEU A 120 -59.77 -50.34 75.38
N GLN A 121 -58.72 -50.60 74.59
CA GLN A 121 -58.33 -49.76 73.46
C GLN A 121 -59.38 -49.75 72.35
N ASN A 122 -59.98 -50.90 72.03
CA ASN A 122 -61.05 -50.99 71.05
C ASN A 122 -62.31 -50.27 71.53
N ASN A 123 -62.71 -50.47 72.79
CA ASN A 123 -63.85 -49.76 73.39
C ASN A 123 -63.66 -48.24 73.38
N LEU A 124 -62.44 -47.75 73.63
CA LEU A 124 -62.10 -46.33 73.55
C LEU A 124 -62.14 -45.82 72.08
N ARG A 125 -61.62 -46.60 71.13
CA ARG A 125 -61.67 -46.25 69.70
C ARG A 125 -63.11 -46.15 69.21
N ASP A 126 -63.98 -47.08 69.61
CA ASP A 126 -65.39 -47.11 69.21
C ASP A 126 -66.18 -45.93 69.77
N THR A 127 -65.92 -45.52 71.01
CA THR A 127 -66.56 -44.33 71.60
C THR A 127 -66.05 -43.04 70.97
N PHE A 128 -64.76 -42.95 70.64
CA PHE A 128 -64.22 -41.84 69.86
C PHE A 128 -64.86 -41.74 68.47
N LEU A 129 -65.06 -42.87 67.78
CA LEU A 129 -65.71 -42.89 66.47
C LEU A 129 -67.16 -42.41 66.59
N LYS A 130 -67.91 -42.90 67.57
CA LYS A 130 -69.28 -42.45 67.86
C LYS A 130 -69.35 -40.95 68.15
N LEU A 131 -68.39 -40.41 68.91
CA LEU A 131 -68.32 -38.98 69.19
C LEU A 131 -68.00 -38.17 67.92
N LYS A 132 -67.09 -38.66 67.08
CA LYS A 132 -66.74 -38.02 65.81
C LYS A 132 -67.94 -38.00 64.86
N GLU A 133 -68.59 -39.14 64.65
CA GLU A 133 -69.81 -39.25 63.84
C GLU A 133 -70.92 -38.34 64.36
N TYR A 134 -71.05 -38.24 65.68
CA TYR A 134 -72.02 -37.35 66.31
C TYR A 134 -71.73 -35.87 66.04
N ARG A 135 -70.46 -35.45 66.16
CA ARG A 135 -70.04 -34.08 65.84
C ARG A 135 -70.21 -33.74 64.36
N GLU A 136 -69.85 -34.66 63.48
CA GLU A 136 -70.03 -34.49 62.03
C GLU A 136 -71.52 -34.42 61.65
N ALA A 137 -72.37 -35.23 62.27
CA ALA A 137 -73.83 -35.15 62.07
C ALA A 137 -74.41 -33.83 62.58
N LYS A 138 -73.93 -33.34 63.74
CA LYS A 138 -74.32 -32.04 64.30
C LYS A 138 -73.89 -30.88 63.40
N GLN A 139 -72.66 -30.92 62.86
CA GLN A 139 -72.17 -29.92 61.90
C GLN A 139 -72.99 -29.93 60.62
N LYS A 140 -73.29 -31.09 60.05
CA LYS A 140 -74.14 -31.20 58.85
C LYS A 140 -75.56 -30.70 59.08
N ALA A 141 -76.15 -30.99 60.22
CA ALA A 141 -77.47 -30.48 60.58
C ALA A 141 -77.47 -28.94 60.68
N ALA A 142 -76.43 -28.37 61.30
CA ALA A 142 -76.27 -26.91 61.38
C ALA A 142 -76.01 -26.26 60.01
N GLU A 143 -75.23 -26.89 59.14
CA GLU A 143 -74.98 -26.43 57.76
C GLU A 143 -76.24 -26.52 56.88
N GLU A 144 -77.05 -27.58 57.03
CA GLU A 144 -78.33 -27.71 56.32
C GLU A 144 -79.35 -26.68 56.82
N GLU A 145 -79.37 -26.41 58.13
CA GLU A 145 -80.23 -25.38 58.71
C GLU A 145 -79.79 -23.96 58.28
N ALA A 146 -78.48 -23.70 58.18
CA ALA A 146 -77.95 -22.46 57.62
C ALA A 146 -78.31 -22.28 56.13
N ARG A 147 -78.18 -23.34 55.31
CA ARG A 147 -78.63 -23.31 53.91
C ARG A 147 -80.12 -23.05 53.76
N ARG A 148 -80.97 -23.63 54.59
CA ARG A 148 -82.41 -23.36 54.57
C ARG A 148 -82.71 -21.90 54.92
N ARG A 149 -81.99 -21.32 55.89
CA ARG A 149 -82.12 -19.89 56.23
C ARG A 149 -81.65 -18.98 55.08
N GLU A 150 -80.56 -19.33 54.40
CA GLU A 150 -80.09 -18.59 53.21
C GLU A 150 -81.06 -18.70 52.03
N GLU A 151 -81.68 -19.87 51.79
CA GLU A 151 -82.73 -20.06 50.75
C GLU A 151 -84.02 -19.29 51.09
N GLU A 152 -84.40 -19.20 52.38
CA GLU A 152 -85.51 -18.36 52.84
C GLU A 152 -85.21 -16.86 52.69
N GLU A 153 -83.95 -16.44 52.90
CA GLU A 153 -83.51 -15.06 52.66
C GLU A 153 -83.44 -14.70 51.16
N GLU A 154 -82.96 -15.60 50.28
CA GLU A 154 -82.94 -15.35 48.83
C GLU A 154 -84.34 -15.29 48.19
N ASN A 155 -85.32 -16.04 48.72
CA ASN A 155 -86.69 -16.04 48.20
C ASN A 155 -87.52 -14.81 48.65
N THR A 156 -86.98 -13.96 49.53
CA THR A 156 -87.60 -12.70 49.97
C THR A 156 -86.94 -11.45 49.36
N GLY A 157 -86.35 -11.60 48.17
CA GLY A 157 -85.78 -10.50 47.39
C GLY A 157 -86.82 -9.64 46.67
N SER A 158 -87.68 -8.89 47.39
CA SER A 158 -88.26 -7.61 46.94
C SER A 158 -89.27 -7.03 47.95
N GLU A 159 -88.84 -6.10 48.81
CA GLU A 159 -89.48 -4.79 49.04
C GLU A 159 -88.69 -3.94 50.05
N GLU A 160 -88.58 -2.65 49.74
CA GLU A 160 -87.89 -1.62 50.52
C GLU A 160 -88.48 -1.42 51.93
N GLY A 161 -87.64 -1.04 52.91
CA GLY A 161 -88.13 -0.20 54.01
C GLY A 161 -87.52 -0.37 55.39
N SER A 162 -86.40 0.33 55.61
CA SER A 162 -86.03 1.04 56.85
C SER A 162 -85.67 0.26 58.14
N PRO A 163 -84.65 0.71 58.91
CA PRO A 163 -84.01 -0.07 59.97
C PRO A 163 -84.80 0.04 61.28
N ARG A 164 -85.14 -1.11 61.87
CA ARG A 164 -85.61 -1.19 63.25
C ARG A 164 -84.66 -1.99 64.12
N GLU A 165 -84.13 -1.29 65.11
CA GLU A 165 -83.51 -1.80 66.31
C GLU A 165 -84.26 -3.00 66.87
N SER A 166 -83.54 -4.09 67.09
CA SER A 166 -83.52 -4.85 68.34
C SER A 166 -82.73 -6.13 68.07
N ILE A 167 -81.40 -6.04 68.09
CA ILE A 167 -80.55 -7.22 68.33
C ILE A 167 -80.77 -7.58 69.81
N LYS A 168 -81.91 -8.23 70.06
CA LYS A 168 -82.09 -9.03 71.27
C LYS A 168 -81.17 -10.21 71.04
N SER A 169 -80.09 -10.24 71.80
CA SER A 169 -79.23 -11.40 71.98
C SER A 169 -80.14 -12.58 72.32
N GLN A 170 -80.50 -13.32 71.27
CA GLN A 170 -80.90 -14.70 71.37
C GLN A 170 -79.61 -15.43 71.73
N GLU A 171 -79.25 -15.32 73.01
CA GLU A 171 -78.59 -16.41 73.70
C GLU A 171 -79.53 -17.59 73.46
N GLY A 172 -79.27 -18.34 72.39
CA GLY A 172 -79.74 -19.69 72.31
C GLY A 172 -79.21 -20.33 73.57
N GLU A 173 -80.11 -20.60 74.51
CA GLU A 173 -79.85 -21.54 75.58
C GLU A 173 -79.31 -22.79 74.86
N ASP A 174 -77.99 -22.98 74.94
CA ASP A 174 -77.32 -24.23 74.64
C ASP A 174 -78.03 -25.27 75.52
N GLU A 175 -79.05 -25.93 74.97
CA GLU A 175 -79.51 -27.17 75.56
C GLU A 175 -78.24 -28.04 75.66
N PRO A 176 -77.81 -28.43 76.88
CA PRO A 176 -76.59 -29.21 77.01
C PRO A 176 -76.81 -30.47 76.19
N ASP A 177 -75.94 -30.66 75.21
CA ASP A 177 -75.99 -31.83 74.35
C ASP A 177 -75.60 -33.05 75.21
N GLU A 178 -76.58 -33.58 75.94
CA GLU A 178 -76.39 -34.60 76.99
C GLU A 178 -75.68 -35.84 76.43
N LYS A 179 -75.86 -36.09 75.13
CA LYS A 179 -75.24 -37.19 74.39
C LYS A 179 -73.76 -36.93 74.09
N GLU A 180 -73.39 -35.72 73.67
CA GLU A 180 -71.98 -35.33 73.53
C GLU A 180 -71.27 -35.33 74.88
N GLU A 181 -71.89 -34.75 75.91
CA GLU A 181 -71.31 -34.70 77.26
C GLU A 181 -71.12 -36.11 77.86
N TYR A 182 -72.10 -37.00 77.67
CA TYR A 182 -72.00 -38.40 78.08
C TYR A 182 -70.87 -39.15 77.36
N LEU A 183 -70.71 -38.95 76.05
CA LEU A 183 -69.64 -39.57 75.27
C LEU A 183 -68.26 -39.05 75.71
N VAL A 184 -68.11 -37.74 75.92
CA VAL A 184 -66.87 -37.13 76.43
C VAL A 184 -66.53 -37.65 77.82
N LYS A 185 -67.52 -37.77 78.72
CA LYS A 185 -67.33 -38.32 80.07
C LYS A 185 -66.92 -39.80 80.01
N THR A 186 -67.53 -40.57 79.11
CA THR A 186 -67.20 -41.99 78.89
C THR A 186 -65.79 -42.16 78.35
N ILE A 187 -65.37 -41.32 77.38
CA ILE A 187 -64.00 -41.30 76.86
C ILE A 187 -63.00 -41.02 77.98
N LYS A 188 -63.22 -40.02 78.84
CA LYS A 188 -62.33 -39.73 79.97
C LYS A 188 -62.15 -40.92 80.92
N VAL A 189 -63.23 -41.66 81.19
CA VAL A 189 -63.17 -42.87 82.03
C VAL A 189 -62.40 -43.98 81.33
N GLN A 190 -62.64 -44.20 80.03
CA GLN A 190 -61.94 -45.20 79.23
C GLN A 190 -60.45 -44.86 79.03
N GLU A 191 -60.10 -43.59 78.84
CA GLU A 191 -58.71 -43.11 78.82
C GLU A 191 -57.99 -43.43 80.13
N TYR A 192 -58.65 -43.23 81.27
CA TYR A 192 -58.10 -43.61 82.57
C TYR A 192 -57.89 -45.12 82.68
N GLN A 193 -58.85 -45.93 82.22
CA GLN A 193 -58.74 -47.40 82.24
C GLN A 193 -57.61 -47.90 81.32
N VAL A 194 -57.51 -47.38 80.10
CA VAL A 194 -56.42 -47.69 79.15
C VAL A 194 -55.07 -47.27 79.76
N THR A 195 -54.99 -46.09 80.37
CA THR A 195 -53.78 -45.60 81.04
C THR A 195 -53.36 -46.48 82.21
N PHE A 196 -54.33 -46.91 83.05
CA PHE A 196 -54.07 -47.80 84.18
C PHE A 196 -53.59 -49.16 83.70
N SER A 197 -54.23 -49.72 82.67
CA SER A 197 -53.86 -50.97 82.02
C SER A 197 -52.45 -50.89 81.40
N CYS A 198 -52.12 -49.81 80.67
CA CYS A 198 -50.75 -49.55 80.18
C CYS A 198 -49.73 -49.54 81.33
N LYS A 199 -50.02 -48.86 82.44
CA LYS A 199 -49.12 -48.82 83.60
C LYS A 199 -48.93 -50.20 84.23
N ASN A 200 -49.99 -51.00 84.29
CA ASN A 200 -49.90 -52.36 84.81
C ASN A 200 -49.03 -53.26 83.92
N ILE A 201 -49.25 -53.21 82.60
CA ILE A 201 -48.44 -53.89 81.58
C ILE A 201 -46.97 -53.48 81.67
N LEU A 202 -46.68 -52.18 81.80
CA LEU A 202 -45.30 -51.70 81.96
C LEU A 202 -44.62 -52.22 83.23
N ARG A 203 -45.35 -52.36 84.35
CA ARG A 203 -44.81 -52.96 85.58
C ARG A 203 -44.49 -54.45 85.38
N MET A 204 -45.38 -55.20 84.73
CA MET A 204 -45.15 -56.61 84.41
C MET A 204 -43.97 -56.79 83.44
N LEU A 205 -43.87 -55.96 82.40
CA LEU A 205 -42.74 -55.95 81.47
C LEU A 205 -41.40 -55.59 82.14
N ALA A 206 -41.43 -54.75 83.17
CA ALA A 206 -40.21 -54.42 83.93
C ALA A 206 -39.61 -55.64 84.64
N LEU A 207 -40.42 -56.65 84.99
CA LEU A 207 -39.98 -57.92 85.58
C LEU A 207 -39.41 -58.89 84.55
N THR A 208 -39.56 -58.63 83.24
CA THR A 208 -39.10 -59.51 82.16
C THR A 208 -38.30 -58.75 81.08
N PRO A 209 -37.00 -58.49 81.33
CA PRO A 209 -36.17 -57.68 80.42
C PRO A 209 -35.94 -58.29 79.03
N SER A 210 -35.93 -59.61 78.92
CA SER A 210 -35.78 -60.33 77.64
C SER A 210 -36.94 -60.04 76.69
N LEU A 211 -38.17 -59.99 77.23
CA LEU A 211 -39.38 -59.67 76.49
C LEU A 211 -39.39 -58.20 76.03
N VAL A 212 -38.97 -57.27 76.89
CA VAL A 212 -38.83 -55.86 76.54
C VAL A 212 -37.87 -55.65 75.38
N ASN A 213 -36.74 -56.35 75.36
CA ASN A 213 -35.77 -56.22 74.27
C ASN A 213 -36.27 -56.85 72.96
N SER A 214 -36.97 -57.99 73.04
CA SER A 214 -37.62 -58.63 71.88
C SER A 214 -38.71 -57.74 71.29
N LEU A 215 -39.49 -57.05 72.12
CA LEU A 215 -40.46 -56.07 71.63
C LEU A 215 -39.74 -54.86 71.01
N ARG A 216 -38.72 -54.30 71.67
CA ARG A 216 -37.96 -53.14 71.16
C ARG A 216 -37.21 -53.40 69.85
N SER A 217 -36.92 -54.64 69.48
CA SER A 217 -36.34 -54.96 68.16
C SER A 217 -37.32 -54.80 67.00
N GLU A 218 -38.63 -54.77 67.25
CA GLU A 218 -39.69 -54.64 66.24
C GLU A 218 -39.94 -53.16 65.88
N VAL A 219 -38.87 -52.41 65.64
CA VAL A 219 -38.93 -50.96 65.40
C VAL A 219 -39.77 -50.59 64.17
N LYS A 220 -39.86 -51.49 63.19
CA LYS A 220 -40.59 -51.28 61.93
C LYS A 220 -42.11 -51.21 62.09
N GLU A 221 -42.63 -51.83 63.15
CA GLU A 221 -44.06 -51.93 63.44
C GLU A 221 -44.57 -50.73 64.25
N ARG A 222 -43.71 -49.76 64.52
CA ARG A 222 -44.02 -48.55 65.27
C ARG A 222 -44.67 -47.52 64.36
N ASP A 223 -45.67 -46.82 64.89
CA ASP A 223 -46.25 -45.63 64.25
C ASP A 223 -45.18 -44.56 63.93
N GLU A 224 -45.40 -43.82 62.84
CA GLU A 224 -44.47 -42.80 62.37
C GLU A 224 -44.33 -41.65 63.38
N ASN A 225 -45.43 -41.18 63.96
CA ASN A 225 -45.39 -40.09 64.95
C ASN A 225 -44.66 -40.52 66.22
N ALA A 226 -44.90 -41.75 66.67
CA ALA A 226 -44.19 -42.32 67.81
C ALA A 226 -42.68 -42.49 67.53
N SER A 227 -42.31 -42.85 66.30
CA SER A 227 -40.92 -42.97 65.87
C SER A 227 -40.21 -41.61 65.84
N GLN A 228 -40.85 -40.58 65.28
CA GLN A 228 -40.34 -39.20 65.30
C GLN A 228 -40.19 -38.66 66.72
N MET A 229 -41.19 -38.88 67.60
CA MET A 229 -41.12 -38.50 69.00
C MET A 229 -39.92 -39.14 69.73
N ILE A 230 -39.67 -40.44 69.50
CA ILE A 230 -38.52 -41.14 70.09
C ILE A 230 -37.20 -40.60 69.54
N SER A 231 -37.15 -40.22 68.26
CA SER A 231 -35.98 -39.54 67.67
C SER A 231 -35.71 -38.22 68.39
N HIS A 232 -36.71 -37.35 68.51
CA HIS A 232 -36.57 -36.07 69.21
C HIS A 232 -36.14 -36.24 70.67
N LEU A 233 -36.63 -37.28 71.36
CA LEU A 233 -36.18 -37.58 72.72
C LEU A 233 -34.73 -38.06 72.79
N LYS A 234 -34.26 -38.80 71.78
CA LYS A 234 -32.84 -39.20 71.67
C LYS A 234 -31.96 -37.99 71.35
N ASP A 235 -32.43 -37.06 70.53
CA ASP A 235 -31.74 -35.79 70.25
C ASP A 235 -31.69 -34.92 71.50
N LEU A 236 -32.81 -34.80 72.22
CA LEU A 236 -32.89 -34.11 73.51
C LEU A 236 -31.94 -34.72 74.54
N ARG A 237 -31.81 -36.05 74.58
CA ARG A 237 -30.84 -36.74 75.41
C ARG A 237 -29.41 -36.37 75.04
N GLY A 238 -29.10 -36.30 73.75
CA GLY A 238 -27.81 -35.81 73.25
C GLY A 238 -27.52 -34.39 73.74
N PHE A 239 -28.48 -33.48 73.55
CA PHE A 239 -28.37 -32.09 73.98
C PHE A 239 -28.18 -31.95 75.50
N ILE A 240 -28.99 -32.65 76.30
CA ILE A 240 -28.90 -32.61 77.76
C ILE A 240 -27.55 -33.18 78.21
N LEU A 241 -27.07 -34.28 77.61
CA LEU A 241 -25.75 -34.82 77.91
C LEU A 241 -24.65 -33.79 77.63
N GLU A 242 -24.69 -33.14 76.47
CA GLU A 242 -23.72 -32.10 76.10
C GLU A 242 -23.75 -30.91 77.07
N ARG A 243 -24.95 -30.43 77.43
CA ARG A 243 -25.14 -29.36 78.42
C ARG A 243 -24.65 -29.74 79.81
N LEU A 244 -24.85 -30.99 80.24
CA LEU A 244 -24.39 -31.49 81.54
C LEU A 244 -22.87 -31.75 81.56
N LEU A 245 -22.25 -31.96 80.40
CA LEU A 245 -20.80 -32.08 80.24
C LEU A 245 -20.09 -30.73 80.11
N THR A 246 -20.82 -29.69 79.69
CA THR A 246 -20.29 -28.34 79.50
C THR A 246 -20.26 -27.58 80.82
N THR A 247 -19.11 -27.01 81.17
CA THR A 247 -18.99 -26.16 82.36
C THR A 247 -19.47 -24.72 82.08
N PRO A 248 -19.88 -23.95 83.10
CA PRO A 248 -20.27 -22.54 82.91
C PRO A 248 -19.14 -21.66 82.33
N LEU A 249 -17.87 -22.05 82.54
CA LEU A 249 -16.72 -21.36 81.95
C LEU A 249 -16.59 -21.71 80.47
N GLU A 250 -16.66 -23.01 80.12
CA GLU A 250 -16.68 -23.46 78.72
C GLU A 250 -17.85 -22.84 77.94
N GLU A 251 -19.03 -22.71 78.54
CA GLU A 251 -20.18 -22.04 77.89
C GLU A 251 -19.88 -20.56 77.60
N LYS A 252 -19.23 -19.84 78.53
CA LYS A 252 -18.77 -18.47 78.30
C LYS A 252 -17.72 -18.41 77.18
N ASP A 253 -16.71 -19.28 77.21
CA ASP A 253 -15.65 -19.33 76.21
C ASP A 253 -16.22 -19.62 74.81
N LYS A 254 -17.20 -20.54 74.70
CA LYS A 254 -17.94 -20.79 73.46
C LYS A 254 -18.65 -19.54 72.96
N THR A 255 -19.38 -18.84 73.84
CA THR A 255 -20.12 -17.63 73.45
C THR A 255 -19.21 -16.50 73.00
N GLU A 256 -18.08 -16.28 73.69
CA GLU A 256 -17.11 -15.25 73.34
C GLU A 256 -16.42 -15.57 72.01
N TYR A 257 -16.04 -16.84 71.79
CA TYR A 257 -15.46 -17.30 70.53
C TYR A 257 -16.41 -17.11 69.34
N LEU A 258 -17.70 -17.45 69.50
CA LEU A 258 -18.70 -17.24 68.45
C LEU A 258 -18.91 -15.75 68.15
N LEU A 259 -18.92 -14.89 69.17
CA LEU A 259 -19.00 -13.44 69.00
C LEU A 259 -17.78 -12.91 68.24
N GLU A 260 -16.57 -13.36 68.58
CA GLU A 260 -15.35 -12.94 67.89
C GLU A 260 -15.37 -13.38 66.41
N ILE A 261 -15.80 -14.61 66.13
CA ILE A 261 -15.98 -15.11 64.76
C ILE A 261 -16.98 -14.23 64.02
N ASN A 262 -18.14 -13.93 64.60
CA ASN A 262 -19.17 -13.16 63.92
C ASN A 262 -18.70 -11.73 63.58
N VAL A 263 -17.99 -11.08 64.50
CA VAL A 263 -17.37 -9.76 64.26
C VAL A 263 -16.33 -9.85 63.14
N ARG A 264 -15.48 -10.89 63.15
CA ARG A 264 -14.47 -11.09 62.12
C ARG A 264 -15.08 -11.40 60.75
N GLU A 265 -16.10 -12.24 60.71
CA GLU A 265 -16.88 -12.57 59.51
C GLU A 265 -17.52 -11.31 58.93
N LYS A 266 -18.17 -10.49 59.76
CA LYS A 266 -18.77 -9.24 59.32
C LYS A 266 -17.73 -8.29 58.70
N LYS A 267 -16.59 -8.08 59.37
CA LYS A 267 -15.48 -7.27 58.83
C LYS A 267 -14.95 -7.84 57.51
N ASN A 268 -14.74 -9.16 57.43
CA ASN A 268 -14.29 -9.82 56.21
C ASN A 268 -15.32 -9.66 55.08
N SER A 269 -16.61 -9.77 55.38
CA SER A 269 -17.70 -9.60 54.41
C SER A 269 -17.73 -8.18 53.85
N GLU A 270 -17.48 -7.16 54.67
CA GLU A 270 -17.39 -5.76 54.23
C GLU A 270 -16.16 -5.52 53.35
N VAL A 271 -15.01 -6.09 53.71
CA VAL A 271 -13.79 -6.02 52.89
C VAL A 271 -13.99 -6.72 51.54
N ILE A 272 -14.60 -7.90 51.53
CA ILE A 272 -14.93 -8.62 50.29
C ILE A 272 -15.84 -7.76 49.42
N LYS A 273 -16.92 -7.19 49.97
CA LYS A 273 -17.83 -6.32 49.22
C LYS A 273 -17.11 -5.11 48.61
N LYS A 274 -16.24 -4.44 49.38
CA LYS A 274 -15.45 -3.31 48.87
C LYS A 274 -14.53 -3.73 47.72
N LEU A 275 -13.75 -4.79 47.91
CA LEU A 275 -12.84 -5.29 46.88
C LEU A 275 -13.57 -5.77 45.62
N SER A 276 -14.74 -6.41 45.78
CA SER A 276 -15.59 -6.81 44.65
C SER A 276 -16.11 -5.60 43.89
N SER A 277 -16.55 -4.55 44.59
CA SER A 277 -17.01 -3.30 43.96
C SER A 277 -15.87 -2.56 43.25
N GLU A 278 -14.68 -2.49 43.85
CA GLU A 278 -13.49 -1.89 43.21
C GLU A 278 -13.07 -2.66 41.96
N LEU A 279 -13.09 -4.00 42.03
CA LEU A 279 -12.79 -4.85 40.88
C LEU A 279 -13.79 -4.65 39.73
N GLU A 280 -15.08 -4.56 40.05
CA GLU A 280 -16.13 -4.34 39.05
C GLU A 280 -15.99 -2.96 38.39
N ALA A 281 -15.69 -1.92 39.18
CA ALA A 281 -15.43 -0.58 38.66
C ALA A 281 -14.22 -0.55 37.71
N GLU A 282 -13.11 -1.17 38.10
CA GLU A 282 -11.89 -1.24 37.28
C GLU A 282 -12.11 -2.02 35.97
N ILE A 283 -12.88 -3.12 36.03
CA ILE A 283 -13.27 -3.88 34.83
C ILE A 283 -14.10 -3.00 33.89
N ALA A 284 -15.09 -2.28 34.42
CA ALA A 284 -15.95 -1.39 33.63
C ALA A 284 -15.15 -0.24 33.00
N GLU A 285 -14.21 0.37 33.72
CA GLU A 285 -13.33 1.42 33.20
C GLU A 285 -12.43 0.88 32.07
N LYS A 286 -11.80 -0.29 32.30
CA LYS A 286 -10.99 -0.97 31.28
C LYS A 286 -11.81 -1.28 30.02
N ASP A 287 -13.03 -1.77 30.17
CA ASP A 287 -13.89 -2.12 29.04
C ASP A 287 -14.36 -0.87 28.28
N ALA A 288 -14.65 0.23 28.98
CA ALA A 288 -14.94 1.52 28.36
C ALA A 288 -13.75 2.05 27.54
N GLU A 289 -12.53 1.96 28.08
CA GLU A 289 -11.31 2.37 27.38
C GLU A 289 -11.01 1.49 26.16
N ILE A 290 -11.22 0.17 26.27
CA ILE A 290 -11.12 -0.75 25.13
C ILE A 290 -12.13 -0.36 24.05
N SER A 291 -13.37 -0.04 24.43
CA SER A 291 -14.41 0.40 23.50
C SER A 291 -13.98 1.65 22.73
N LYS A 292 -13.50 2.69 23.44
CA LYS A 292 -12.99 3.93 22.82
C LYS A 292 -11.83 3.67 21.84
N ARG A 293 -10.85 2.86 22.25
CA ARG A 293 -9.73 2.51 21.35
C ARG A 293 -10.19 1.71 20.13
N ASN A 294 -11.18 0.83 20.28
CA ASN A 294 -11.75 0.09 19.16
C ASN A 294 -12.52 1.00 18.19
N ASP A 295 -13.19 2.04 18.67
CA ASP A 295 -13.81 3.07 17.82
C ASP A 295 -12.75 3.86 17.03
N GLU A 296 -11.66 4.27 17.70
CA GLU A 296 -10.57 4.99 17.05
C GLU A 296 -9.87 4.12 15.99
N ILE A 297 -9.60 2.84 16.29
CA ILE A 297 -9.06 1.88 15.33
C ILE A 297 -9.98 1.76 14.10
N ARG A 298 -11.30 1.72 14.30
CA ARG A 298 -12.27 1.65 13.19
C ARG A 298 -12.21 2.91 12.33
N ARG A 299 -12.16 4.09 12.95
CA ARG A 299 -12.02 5.38 12.24
C ARG A 299 -10.73 5.42 11.42
N LEU A 300 -9.59 5.14 12.04
CA LEU A 300 -8.28 5.16 11.36
C LEU A 300 -8.19 4.14 10.23
N LYS A 301 -8.81 2.96 10.37
CA LYS A 301 -8.92 1.99 9.27
C LYS A 301 -9.74 2.55 8.11
N GLY A 302 -10.84 3.25 8.42
CA GLY A 302 -11.67 3.94 7.42
C GLY A 302 -10.88 5.03 6.68
N ASP A 303 -10.24 5.92 7.42
CA ASP A 303 -9.44 7.02 6.88
C ASP A 303 -8.29 6.50 6.00
N ARG A 304 -7.59 5.45 6.46
CA ARG A 304 -6.53 4.78 5.68
C ARG A 304 -7.07 4.25 4.35
N HIS A 305 -8.20 3.54 4.37
CA HIS A 305 -8.80 2.98 3.17
C HIS A 305 -9.28 4.05 2.19
N GLN A 306 -9.84 5.15 2.71
CA GLN A 306 -10.21 6.30 1.86
C GLN A 306 -8.97 6.95 1.25
N LEU A 307 -7.93 7.21 2.04
CA LEU A 307 -6.68 7.81 1.57
C LEU A 307 -6.01 6.93 0.50
N GLU A 308 -5.98 5.62 0.71
CA GLU A 308 -5.46 4.64 -0.26
C GLU A 308 -6.21 4.76 -1.59
N LYS A 309 -7.55 4.70 -1.57
CA LYS A 309 -8.39 4.88 -2.76
C LYS A 309 -8.17 6.22 -3.47
N PHE A 310 -8.12 7.32 -2.73
CA PHE A 310 -7.89 8.65 -3.30
C PHE A 310 -6.50 8.76 -3.92
N SER A 311 -5.48 8.22 -3.25
CA SER A 311 -4.11 8.23 -3.73
C SER A 311 -3.93 7.37 -4.99
N GLU A 312 -4.51 6.17 -5.02
CA GLU A 312 -4.49 5.29 -6.19
C GLU A 312 -5.15 5.93 -7.39
N GLU A 313 -6.34 6.53 -7.21
CA GLU A 313 -7.04 7.24 -8.27
C GLU A 313 -6.26 8.46 -8.76
N HIS A 314 -5.63 9.21 -7.84
CA HIS A 314 -4.82 10.38 -8.22
C HIS A 314 -3.55 9.97 -8.99
N ILE A 315 -2.86 8.92 -8.55
CA ILE A 315 -1.70 8.35 -9.26
C ILE A 315 -2.13 7.86 -10.64
N ARG A 316 -3.27 7.15 -10.74
CA ARG A 316 -3.80 6.64 -12.00
C ARG A 316 -4.09 7.78 -12.99
N ARG A 317 -4.75 8.84 -12.54
CA ARG A 317 -5.05 10.02 -13.39
C ARG A 317 -3.77 10.70 -13.86
N THR A 318 -2.84 10.95 -12.95
CA THR A 318 -1.57 11.62 -13.26
C THR A 318 -0.76 10.82 -14.27
N ARG A 319 -0.68 9.49 -14.10
CA ARG A 319 0.00 8.62 -15.07
C ARG A 319 -0.68 8.65 -16.44
N LEU A 320 -2.01 8.54 -16.48
CA LEU A 320 -2.75 8.56 -17.73
C LEU A 320 -2.55 9.89 -18.49
N GLU A 321 -2.56 11.01 -17.78
CA GLU A 321 -2.33 12.33 -18.35
C GLU A 321 -0.89 12.50 -18.86
N ALA A 322 0.10 12.03 -18.09
CA ALA A 322 1.50 12.01 -18.50
C ALA A 322 1.71 11.14 -19.74
N ASP A 323 1.15 9.92 -19.79
CA ASP A 323 1.23 9.02 -20.93
C ASP A 323 0.58 9.63 -22.18
N LYS A 324 -0.57 10.29 -22.02
CA LYS A 324 -1.26 10.99 -23.12
C LYS A 324 -0.44 12.17 -23.64
N SER A 325 0.17 12.95 -22.76
CA SER A 325 1.07 14.04 -23.13
C SER A 325 2.29 13.51 -23.88
N GLN A 326 2.94 12.47 -23.35
CA GLN A 326 4.09 11.84 -23.97
C GLN A 326 3.76 11.29 -25.37
N GLN A 327 2.60 10.63 -25.54
CA GLN A 327 2.17 10.15 -26.85
C GLN A 327 1.91 11.30 -27.84
N ALA A 328 1.33 12.41 -27.39
CA ALA A 328 1.12 13.58 -28.23
C ALA A 328 2.46 14.19 -28.68
N ASP A 329 3.41 14.31 -27.76
CA ASP A 329 4.75 14.85 -28.04
C ASP A 329 5.54 13.95 -28.99
N LEU A 330 5.47 12.63 -28.81
CA LEU A 330 6.07 11.65 -29.72
C LEU A 330 5.52 11.80 -31.14
N LYS A 331 4.19 11.81 -31.31
CA LYS A 331 3.56 11.99 -32.62
C LYS A 331 3.93 13.33 -33.27
N ASN A 332 3.97 14.41 -32.49
CA ASN A 332 4.37 15.72 -32.98
C ASN A 332 5.84 15.72 -33.43
N SER A 333 6.72 15.10 -32.64
CA SER A 333 8.14 14.95 -32.99
C SER A 333 8.34 14.10 -34.24
N GLU A 334 7.66 12.96 -34.36
CA GLU A 334 7.67 12.10 -35.54
C GLU A 334 7.21 12.86 -36.80
N GLY A 335 6.12 13.63 -36.70
CA GLY A 335 5.63 14.46 -37.79
C GLY A 335 6.64 15.53 -38.23
N LYS A 336 7.30 16.20 -37.27
CA LYS A 336 8.38 17.16 -37.56
C LYS A 336 9.58 16.49 -38.20
N GLN A 337 9.99 15.34 -37.69
CA GLN A 337 11.12 14.57 -38.23
C GLN A 337 10.84 14.14 -39.67
N ALA A 338 9.64 13.63 -39.97
CA ALA A 338 9.25 13.26 -41.32
C ALA A 338 9.27 14.46 -42.28
N THR A 339 8.77 15.61 -41.82
CA THR A 339 8.78 16.85 -42.61
C THR A 339 10.20 17.33 -42.92
N LEU A 340 11.08 17.37 -41.91
CA LEU A 340 12.48 17.75 -42.09
C LEU A 340 13.24 16.74 -42.96
N GLN A 341 12.98 15.44 -42.83
CA GLN A 341 13.56 14.42 -43.70
C GLN A 341 13.14 14.61 -45.17
N ALA A 342 11.87 14.92 -45.41
CA ALA A 342 11.38 15.23 -46.76
C ALA A 342 12.06 16.49 -47.34
N GLU A 343 12.25 17.53 -46.52
CA GLU A 343 12.95 18.76 -46.93
C GLU A 343 14.43 18.48 -47.23
N VAL A 344 15.13 17.72 -46.37
CA VAL A 344 16.51 17.27 -46.62
C VAL A 344 16.60 16.52 -47.94
N GLN A 345 15.67 15.60 -48.20
CA GLN A 345 15.68 14.85 -49.47
C GLN A 345 15.41 15.77 -50.67
N LYS A 346 14.49 16.72 -50.55
CA LYS A 346 14.22 17.71 -51.59
C LYS A 346 15.46 18.58 -51.89
N LEU A 347 16.15 19.05 -50.85
CA LEU A 347 17.38 19.82 -50.99
C LEU A 347 18.52 19.01 -51.60
N ARG A 348 18.68 17.73 -51.21
CA ARG A 348 19.64 16.81 -51.83
C ARG A 348 19.37 16.61 -53.32
N ASN A 349 18.10 16.39 -53.69
CA ASN A 349 17.72 16.26 -55.09
C ASN A 349 18.01 17.56 -55.86
N LYS A 350 17.66 18.73 -55.30
CA LYS A 350 17.95 20.04 -55.90
C LYS A 350 19.46 20.24 -56.12
N LEU A 351 20.27 19.91 -55.11
CA LEU A 351 21.73 20.02 -55.22
C LEU A 351 22.30 19.08 -56.28
N ALA A 352 21.79 17.84 -56.37
CA ALA A 352 22.18 16.88 -57.39
C ALA A 352 21.85 17.39 -58.80
N THR A 353 20.64 17.93 -59.01
CA THR A 353 20.23 18.53 -60.28
C THR A 353 21.12 19.72 -60.67
N MET A 354 21.30 20.69 -59.77
CA MET A 354 22.18 21.85 -60.02
C MET A 354 23.62 21.41 -60.33
N THR A 355 24.13 20.40 -59.62
CA THR A 355 25.48 19.87 -59.88
C THR A 355 25.58 19.25 -61.28
N ALA A 356 24.54 18.53 -61.72
CA ALA A 356 24.48 17.95 -63.06
C ALA A 356 24.40 19.03 -64.14
N GLU A 357 23.53 20.04 -63.96
CA GLU A 357 23.41 21.20 -64.86
C GLU A 357 24.73 21.97 -64.98
N HIS A 358 25.39 22.25 -63.85
CA HIS A 358 26.70 22.90 -63.86
C HIS A 358 27.75 22.06 -64.59
N ARG A 359 27.80 20.74 -64.34
CA ARG A 359 28.71 19.84 -65.08
C ARG A 359 28.44 19.85 -66.58
N ASP A 360 27.18 19.80 -67.02
CA ASP A 360 26.84 19.84 -68.44
C ASP A 360 27.18 21.18 -69.10
N SER A 361 26.91 22.29 -68.40
CA SER A 361 27.28 23.63 -68.85
C SER A 361 28.81 23.78 -68.99
N GLU A 362 29.56 23.26 -68.02
CA GLU A 362 31.02 23.27 -68.00
C GLU A 362 31.60 22.42 -69.14
N LEU A 363 31.07 21.22 -69.35
CA LEU A 363 31.44 20.35 -70.48
C LEU A 363 31.14 21.03 -71.83
N THR A 364 30.00 21.71 -71.95
CA THR A 364 29.66 22.46 -73.17
C THR A 364 30.63 23.60 -73.42
N LEU A 365 31.02 24.35 -72.38
CA LEU A 365 32.05 25.39 -72.48
C LEU A 365 33.42 24.80 -72.84
N ARG A 366 33.83 23.68 -72.24
CA ARG A 366 35.07 22.96 -72.61
C ARG A 366 35.07 22.56 -74.08
N LYS A 367 33.96 22.00 -74.58
CA LYS A 367 33.82 21.64 -76.01
C LYS A 367 33.92 22.86 -76.92
N ARG A 368 33.29 23.98 -76.55
CA ARG A 368 33.39 25.25 -77.31
C ARG A 368 34.82 25.79 -77.30
N LYS A 369 35.46 25.80 -76.13
CA LYS A 369 36.87 26.19 -75.97
C LYS A 369 37.76 25.36 -76.90
N TYR A 370 37.65 24.02 -76.86
CA TYR A 370 38.43 23.12 -77.72
C TYR A 370 38.22 23.39 -79.22
N LYS A 371 36.98 23.68 -79.65
CA LYS A 371 36.69 24.04 -81.05
C LYS A 371 37.40 25.32 -81.47
N ILE A 372 37.30 26.37 -80.66
CA ILE A 372 37.97 27.65 -80.93
C ILE A 372 39.49 27.48 -80.90
N GLU A 373 40.05 26.74 -79.94
CA GLU A 373 41.48 26.41 -79.90
C GLU A 373 41.92 25.67 -81.17
N THR A 374 41.12 24.72 -81.66
CA THR A 374 41.39 24.01 -82.92
C THR A 374 41.33 24.96 -84.13
N GLU A 375 40.35 25.87 -84.18
CA GLU A 375 40.27 26.88 -85.24
C GLU A 375 41.48 27.82 -85.22
N VAL A 376 41.90 28.28 -84.04
CA VAL A 376 43.11 29.10 -83.87
C VAL A 376 44.35 28.34 -84.33
N GLU A 377 44.50 27.08 -83.94
CA GLU A 377 45.60 26.22 -84.39
C GLU A 377 45.62 26.09 -85.93
N ASN A 378 44.45 25.89 -86.55
CA ASN A 378 44.34 25.85 -88.02
C ASN A 378 44.72 27.19 -88.67
N TRP A 379 44.35 28.32 -88.07
CA TRP A 379 44.76 29.65 -88.56
C TRP A 379 46.26 29.88 -88.41
N ILE A 380 46.87 29.42 -87.32
CA ILE A 380 48.32 29.46 -87.11
C ILE A 380 49.00 28.62 -88.19
N GLN A 381 48.58 27.36 -88.39
CA GLN A 381 49.15 26.49 -89.42
C GLN A 381 49.03 27.09 -90.82
N LYS A 382 47.88 27.69 -91.15
CA LYS A 382 47.70 28.38 -92.43
C LYS A 382 48.63 29.58 -92.55
N TYR A 383 48.74 30.40 -91.51
CA TYR A 383 49.64 31.55 -91.51
C TYR A 383 51.10 31.12 -91.66
N ASP A 384 51.54 30.10 -90.93
CA ASP A 384 52.89 29.57 -91.00
C ASP A 384 53.19 29.00 -92.40
N GLN A 385 52.23 28.31 -93.02
CA GLN A 385 52.33 27.82 -94.40
C GLN A 385 52.40 28.98 -95.40
N ASP A 386 51.46 29.93 -95.37
CA ASP A 386 51.41 31.08 -96.28
C ASP A 386 52.69 31.94 -96.15
N MET A 387 53.17 32.16 -94.91
CA MET A 387 54.42 32.88 -94.66
C MET A 387 55.65 32.09 -95.11
N GLY A 388 55.64 30.76 -94.95
CA GLY A 388 56.69 29.88 -95.47
C GLY A 388 56.77 29.92 -96.98
N GLU A 389 55.64 29.78 -97.69
CA GLU A 389 55.55 29.90 -99.15
C GLU A 389 56.03 31.28 -99.62
N ARG A 390 55.65 32.36 -98.93
CA ARG A 390 56.12 33.71 -99.28
C ARG A 390 57.59 33.94 -99.01
N GLN A 391 58.14 33.30 -97.99
CA GLN A 391 59.57 33.33 -97.73
C GLN A 391 60.33 32.56 -98.81
N GLU A 392 59.84 31.39 -99.23
CA GLU A 392 60.40 30.61 -100.33
C GLU A 392 60.35 31.39 -101.65
N GLU A 393 59.19 31.98 -102.01
CA GLU A 393 59.06 32.85 -103.18
C GLU A 393 60.02 34.06 -103.13
N TYR A 394 60.19 34.66 -101.95
CA TYR A 394 61.13 35.77 -101.76
C TYR A 394 62.58 35.31 -101.93
N GLU A 395 62.97 34.18 -101.35
CA GLU A 395 64.31 33.60 -101.48
C GLU A 395 64.62 33.22 -102.92
N ASP A 396 63.66 32.64 -103.66
CA ASP A 396 63.78 32.35 -105.09
C ASP A 396 63.97 33.64 -105.91
N LEU A 397 63.14 34.66 -105.66
CA LEU A 397 63.26 35.96 -106.33
C LEU A 397 64.56 36.68 -105.99
N ASP A 398 65.02 36.62 -104.73
CA ASP A 398 66.30 37.21 -104.32
C ASP A 398 67.47 36.47 -104.97
N THR A 399 67.37 35.15 -105.11
CA THR A 399 68.34 34.35 -105.87
C THR A 399 68.39 34.79 -107.33
N ILE A 400 67.25 34.90 -108.01
CA ILE A 400 67.19 35.40 -109.40
C ILE A 400 67.71 36.84 -109.47
N TYR A 401 67.28 37.72 -108.57
CA TYR A 401 67.70 39.11 -108.55
C TYR A 401 69.21 39.25 -108.35
N THR A 402 69.81 38.46 -107.46
CA THR A 402 71.26 38.48 -107.22
C THR A 402 72.02 37.96 -108.44
N GLU A 403 71.52 36.93 -109.12
CA GLU A 403 72.07 36.45 -110.40
C GLU A 403 71.95 37.50 -111.50
N GLU A 404 70.77 38.07 -111.73
CA GLU A 404 70.54 39.12 -112.72
C GLU A 404 71.37 40.37 -112.40
N LYS A 405 71.52 40.73 -111.13
CA LYS A 405 72.38 41.84 -110.71
C LYS A 405 73.84 41.57 -111.00
N ALA A 406 74.31 40.33 -110.80
CA ALA A 406 75.65 39.91 -111.17
C ALA A 406 75.85 39.97 -112.70
N GLN A 407 74.89 39.48 -113.49
CA GLN A 407 74.91 39.56 -114.95
C GLN A 407 74.91 41.01 -115.43
N LEU A 408 74.08 41.88 -114.84
CA LEU A 408 74.04 43.30 -115.14
C LEU A 408 75.41 43.95 -114.86
N ASN A 409 76.01 43.67 -113.71
CA ASN A 409 77.34 44.18 -113.38
C ASN A 409 78.39 43.69 -114.41
N GLU A 410 78.33 42.43 -114.84
CA GLU A 410 79.22 41.91 -115.89
C GLU A 410 79.02 42.65 -117.22
N LEU A 411 77.76 42.89 -117.62
CA LEU A 411 77.44 43.67 -118.82
C LEU A 411 77.89 45.13 -118.70
N GLU A 412 77.67 45.78 -117.55
CA GLU A 412 78.13 47.13 -117.28
C GLU A 412 79.66 47.23 -117.38
N GLU A 413 80.40 46.25 -116.85
CA GLU A 413 81.86 46.18 -117.03
C GLU A 413 82.24 46.03 -118.50
N ARG A 414 81.56 45.16 -119.26
CA ARG A 414 81.78 45.02 -120.71
C ARG A 414 81.43 46.29 -121.49
N PHE A 415 80.35 46.98 -121.13
CA PHE A 415 80.00 48.26 -121.76
C PHE A 415 81.03 49.33 -121.40
N LYS A 416 81.54 49.35 -120.17
CA LYS A 416 82.59 50.28 -119.75
C LYS A 416 83.89 50.07 -120.53
N THR A 417 84.29 48.82 -120.78
CA THR A 417 85.44 48.54 -121.65
C THR A 417 85.16 48.94 -123.10
N LEU A 418 83.99 48.59 -123.64
CA LEU A 418 83.60 48.95 -125.00
C LEU A 418 83.47 50.48 -125.19
N GLU A 419 82.98 51.21 -124.20
CA GLU A 419 82.85 52.67 -124.22
C GLU A 419 84.23 53.34 -124.18
N ALA A 420 85.18 52.79 -123.43
CA ALA A 420 86.59 53.22 -123.47
C ALA A 420 87.24 52.94 -124.84
N GLU A 421 86.95 51.80 -125.47
CA GLU A 421 87.40 51.50 -126.83
C GLU A 421 86.74 52.43 -127.87
N TYR A 422 85.42 52.66 -127.78
CA TYR A 422 84.68 53.54 -128.66
C TYR A 422 85.18 54.99 -128.57
N THR A 423 85.39 55.50 -127.36
CA THR A 423 85.96 56.85 -127.16
C THR A 423 87.38 56.94 -127.72
N THR A 424 88.21 55.91 -127.55
CA THR A 424 89.55 55.85 -128.16
C THR A 424 89.47 55.89 -129.69
N ILE A 425 88.60 55.11 -130.31
CA ILE A 425 88.42 55.08 -131.78
C ILE A 425 87.88 56.41 -132.31
N VAL A 426 86.91 57.03 -131.63
CA VAL A 426 86.35 58.33 -132.01
C VAL A 426 87.41 59.42 -131.89
N GLU A 427 88.21 59.40 -130.83
CA GLU A 427 89.29 60.37 -130.61
C GLU A 427 90.45 60.17 -131.60
N GLU A 428 90.81 58.91 -131.93
CA GLU A 428 91.75 58.60 -133.00
C GLU A 428 91.26 59.11 -134.37
N ARG A 429 89.96 58.95 -134.68
CA ARG A 429 89.36 59.51 -135.89
C ARG A 429 89.38 61.05 -135.89
N ARG A 430 89.13 61.69 -134.74
CA ARG A 430 89.19 63.15 -134.56
C ARG A 430 90.60 63.68 -134.82
N ILE A 431 91.61 63.08 -134.20
CA ILE A 431 93.03 63.43 -134.36
C ILE A 431 93.50 63.20 -135.81
N ALA A 432 93.11 62.08 -136.42
CA ALA A 432 93.45 61.78 -137.81
C ALA A 432 92.80 62.75 -138.81
N GLN A 433 91.61 63.27 -138.50
CA GLN A 433 90.93 64.28 -139.30
C GLN A 433 91.60 65.66 -139.16
N GLU A 434 91.91 66.10 -137.92
CA GLU A 434 92.63 67.36 -137.67
C GLU A 434 94.01 67.39 -138.34
N LYS A 435 94.74 66.28 -138.32
CA LYS A 435 96.06 66.16 -138.95
C LYS A 435 95.99 66.28 -140.48
N ARG A 436 94.99 65.63 -141.11
CA ARG A 436 94.73 65.76 -142.55
C ARG A 436 94.38 67.20 -142.95
N GLU A 437 93.65 67.91 -142.09
CA GLU A 437 93.26 69.30 -142.33
C GLU A 437 94.44 70.29 -142.18
N GLN A 438 95.34 70.05 -141.23
CA GLN A 438 96.58 70.81 -141.08
C GLN A 438 97.50 70.66 -142.30
N GLU A 439 97.73 69.43 -142.77
CA GLU A 439 98.57 69.15 -143.95
C GLU A 439 98.01 69.84 -145.21
N GLN A 440 96.69 69.89 -145.38
CA GLN A 440 96.06 70.62 -146.49
C GLN A 440 96.23 72.15 -146.39
N ARG A 441 96.16 72.72 -145.18
CA ARG A 441 96.36 74.16 -144.98
C ARG A 441 97.81 74.58 -145.24
N GLU A 442 98.78 73.78 -144.81
CA GLU A 442 100.21 74.04 -145.06
C GLU A 442 100.53 73.97 -146.56
N LEU A 443 100.01 72.96 -147.27
CA LEU A 443 100.18 72.84 -148.72
C LEU A 443 99.56 74.04 -149.45
N ALA A 444 98.36 74.48 -149.04
CA ALA A 444 97.69 75.65 -149.62
C ALA A 444 98.46 76.96 -149.37
N ALA A 445 99.09 77.12 -148.20
CA ALA A 445 99.93 78.27 -147.88
C ALA A 445 101.21 78.30 -148.75
N MET A 446 101.83 77.14 -148.96
CA MET A 446 103.03 76.99 -149.80
C MET A 446 102.76 77.37 -151.26
N ILE A 447 101.61 76.96 -151.81
CA ILE A 447 101.19 77.29 -153.18
C ILE A 447 100.89 78.80 -153.32
N LYS A 448 100.24 79.42 -152.33
CA LYS A 448 100.00 80.88 -152.30
C LYS A 448 101.31 81.68 -152.29
N ALA A 449 102.29 81.28 -151.46
CA ALA A 449 103.59 81.93 -151.39
C ALA A 449 104.35 81.85 -152.73
N ALA A 450 104.35 80.68 -153.38
CA ALA A 450 105.00 80.50 -154.69
C ALA A 450 104.39 81.39 -155.79
N THR A 451 103.08 81.61 -155.75
CA THR A 451 102.35 82.41 -156.76
C THR A 451 102.65 83.91 -156.63
N ILE A 452 102.80 84.42 -155.41
CA ILE A 452 103.10 85.84 -155.12
C ILE A 452 104.53 86.20 -155.58
N VAL A 453 105.50 85.31 -155.34
CA VAL A 453 106.90 85.49 -155.77
C VAL A 453 107.01 85.53 -157.30
N GLN A 454 106.29 84.65 -158.00
CA GLN A 454 106.26 84.66 -159.47
C GLN A 454 105.60 85.91 -160.06
N ALA A 455 104.57 86.46 -159.39
CA ALA A 455 103.87 87.68 -159.83
C ALA A 455 104.73 88.95 -159.66
N PHE A 456 105.48 89.06 -158.55
CA PHE A 456 106.32 90.23 -158.28
C PHE A 456 107.51 90.34 -159.25
N TRP A 457 108.16 89.22 -159.59
CA TRP A 457 109.31 89.21 -160.52
C TRP A 457 108.92 89.62 -161.95
N ARG A 458 107.76 89.15 -162.43
CA ARG A 458 107.22 89.56 -163.75
C ARG A 458 106.88 91.05 -163.80
N SER A 459 106.48 91.64 -162.67
CA SER A 459 106.09 93.05 -162.57
C SER A 459 107.30 94.01 -162.44
N TYR A 460 108.38 93.58 -161.80
CA TYR A 460 109.62 94.34 -161.71
C TYR A 460 110.32 94.49 -163.07
N LYS A 461 110.35 93.42 -163.88
CA LYS A 461 110.97 93.45 -165.21
C LYS A 461 110.27 94.42 -166.18
N CYS A 462 108.94 94.58 -166.06
CA CYS A 462 108.18 95.52 -166.90
C CYS A 462 108.32 96.99 -166.48
N ARG A 463 108.63 97.27 -165.20
CA ARG A 463 108.61 98.64 -164.65
C ARG A 463 109.93 99.41 -164.74
N LYS A 464 111.06 98.73 -165.00
CA LYS A 464 112.38 99.39 -165.16
C LYS A 464 112.54 100.13 -166.51
N MET A 465 111.67 99.92 -167.49
CA MET A 465 111.87 100.37 -168.87
C MET A 465 111.12 101.65 -169.31
N LEU A 466 110.46 102.43 -168.43
CA LEU A 466 109.49 103.46 -168.89
C LEU A 466 109.45 104.88 -168.24
N LYS A 467 110.48 105.37 -167.49
CA LYS A 467 110.43 106.75 -166.92
C LYS A 467 111.74 107.58 -166.85
N ALA A 468 112.61 107.61 -167.88
CA ALA A 468 113.64 108.67 -167.99
C ALA A 468 114.06 109.05 -169.43
N LYS A 469 113.18 109.77 -170.17
CA LYS A 469 113.48 110.73 -171.27
C LYS A 469 112.19 111.33 -171.90
N ASN A 470 111.67 112.57 -171.73
CA ASN A 470 111.95 113.81 -170.95
C ASN A 470 113.27 113.80 -170.17
N LYS A 471 114.46 114.09 -170.70
CA LYS A 471 114.95 114.93 -171.80
C LYS A 471 115.71 114.07 -172.84
N LYS A 472 115.27 114.05 -174.11
CA LYS A 472 115.76 113.37 -175.36
C LYS A 472 115.19 112.00 -175.80
N LYS A 473 114.35 112.06 -176.84
CA LYS A 473 114.18 111.14 -178.01
C LYS A 473 113.57 109.73 -177.82
N GLY A 474 112.44 109.54 -178.55
CA GLY A 474 112.20 108.38 -179.44
C GLY A 474 111.18 107.35 -178.94
N LYS A 475 109.90 107.36 -179.35
CA LYS A 475 109.30 106.90 -180.64
C LYS A 475 108.82 105.42 -180.62
N LYS A 476 107.49 105.26 -180.42
CA LYS A 476 106.49 104.54 -181.27
C LYS A 476 106.45 102.98 -181.37
N GLY A 477 105.28 102.42 -181.04
CA GLY A 477 104.64 101.20 -181.64
C GLY A 477 104.69 99.92 -180.77
N LYS A 478 103.82 98.90 -180.88
CA LYS A 478 102.57 98.60 -181.63
C LYS A 478 102.07 97.18 -181.21
N LYS A 479 100.74 96.96 -181.14
CA LYS A 479 99.93 95.74 -181.42
C LYS A 479 100.04 94.42 -180.61
N GLY A 480 98.84 93.95 -180.19
CA GLY A 480 98.28 92.60 -180.42
C GLY A 480 98.63 91.53 -179.38
N LYS A 481 97.91 90.40 -179.22
CA LYS A 481 96.66 89.83 -179.77
C LYS A 481 96.45 88.52 -178.95
N LYS A 482 95.25 88.26 -178.42
CA LYS A 482 94.30 87.19 -178.79
C LYS A 482 94.35 85.87 -177.98
N LYS A 483 93.12 85.49 -177.61
CA LYS A 483 92.57 84.22 -177.09
C LYS A 483 92.84 83.91 -175.62
#